data_AF-A0A356C0P1-F1
#
_entry.id   AF-A0A356C0P1-F1
#
_cell.length_a   1.000
_cell.length_b   1.000
_cell.length_c   1.000
_cell.angle_alpha   90.00
_cell.angle_beta   90.00
_cell.angle_gamma   90.00
#
_symmetry.space_group_name_H-M   'P 1'
#
loop_
_entity.id
_entity.type
_entity.pdbx_description
1 polymer ?
#
loop_
_entity_poly.entity_id
_entity_poly.type
_entity_poly.pdbx_seq_one_letter_code
_entity_poly.pdbx_strand_id
1 'polypeptide(L)' 'VGGERGVTFENVLVRVRNDFVLEMHIDTDEANASMLGNGQLVEVFRN' A
#
# COMPACT_ATOMS: atom_id res chain seq x y z
N VAL A 1 6.61 -0.90 3.52
CA VAL A 1 6.90 -2.18 2.83
C VAL A 1 8.27 -2.66 3.27
N GLY A 2 8.39 -3.90 3.75
CA GLY A 2 9.69 -4.51 4.09
C GLY A 2 10.33 -5.23 2.90
N GLY A 3 11.52 -5.80 3.07
CA GLY A 3 12.19 -6.62 2.05
C GLY A 3 13.18 -5.84 1.16
N GLU A 4 13.62 -6.48 0.07
CA GLU A 4 14.71 -5.99 -0.79
C GLU A 4 14.43 -4.63 -1.44
N ARG A 5 13.16 -4.37 -1.81
CA ARG A 5 12.69 -3.06 -2.30
C ARG A 5 11.70 -2.41 -1.34
N GLY A 6 12.07 -2.39 -0.06
CA GLY A 6 11.26 -1.73 0.97
C GLY A 6 11.09 -0.23 0.70
N VAL A 7 9.85 0.23 0.73
CA VAL A 7 9.46 1.63 0.54
C VAL A 7 8.41 2.07 1.56
N THR A 8 8.38 3.36 1.84
CA THR A 8 7.32 4.04 2.59
C THR A 8 6.61 5.01 1.64
N PHE A 9 5.30 4.84 1.49
CA PHE A 9 4.47 5.79 0.76
C PHE A 9 4.02 6.90 1.72
N GLU A 10 4.37 8.14 1.42
CA GLU A 10 3.99 9.30 2.21
C GLU A 10 2.75 9.99 1.62
N ASN A 11 2.01 10.70 2.46
CA ASN A 11 0.82 11.47 2.06
C ASN A 11 -0.26 10.63 1.35
N VAL A 12 -0.42 9.36 1.75
CA VAL A 12 -1.44 8.46 1.19
C VAL A 12 -2.85 8.92 1.58
N LEU A 13 -3.74 9.03 0.60
CA LEU A 13 -5.13 9.42 0.80
C LEU A 13 -5.94 8.27 1.42
N VAL A 14 -6.51 8.50 2.61
CA VAL A 14 -7.45 7.56 3.25
C VAL A 14 -8.88 7.92 2.85
N ARG A 15 -9.59 6.95 2.23
CA ARG A 15 -10.98 7.11 1.78
C ARG A 15 -11.90 6.25 2.63
N VAL A 16 -12.84 6.87 3.35
CA VAL A 16 -13.73 6.18 4.30
C VAL A 16 -15.16 6.14 3.77
N ARG A 17 -15.70 4.94 3.62
CA ARG A 17 -17.11 4.66 3.33
C ARG A 17 -17.54 3.34 4.00
N ASN A 18 -18.82 3.22 4.31
CA ASN A 18 -19.36 2.04 5.01
C ASN A 18 -19.37 0.76 4.13
N ASP A 19 -19.26 0.90 2.82
CA ASP A 19 -19.29 -0.19 1.83
C ASP A 19 -17.91 -0.55 1.27
N PHE A 20 -16.82 -0.01 1.84
CA PHE A 20 -15.46 -0.28 1.41
C PHE A 20 -14.81 -1.41 2.21
N VAL A 21 -13.94 -2.16 1.54
CA VAL A 21 -13.00 -3.09 2.19
C VAL A 21 -11.70 -2.37 2.49
N LEU A 22 -11.00 -2.79 3.54
CA LEU A 22 -9.68 -2.27 3.87
C LEU A 22 -8.66 -2.81 2.87
N GLU A 23 -8.33 -2.00 1.87
CA GLU A 23 -7.39 -2.35 0.82
C GLU A 23 -6.61 -1.12 0.35
N MET A 24 -5.31 -1.29 0.07
CA MET A 24 -4.46 -0.28 -0.52
C MET A 24 -4.40 -0.50 -2.02
N HIS A 25 -4.84 0.49 -2.80
CA HIS A 25 -4.74 0.47 -4.26
C HIS A 25 -3.53 1.29 -4.68
N ILE A 26 -2.64 0.65 -5.44
CA ILE A 26 -1.48 1.24 -6.09
C ILE A 26 -1.42 0.74 -7.53
N ASP A 27 -0.82 1.53 -8.42
CA ASP A 27 -0.70 1.16 -9.81
C ASP A 27 0.40 0.11 -10.02
N THR A 28 0.39 -0.56 -11.17
CA THR A 28 1.33 -1.65 -11.50
C THR A 28 2.79 -1.21 -11.37
N ASP A 29 3.12 0.03 -11.70
CA ASP A 29 4.49 0.55 -11.63
C ASP A 29 4.95 0.72 -10.17
N GLU A 30 4.07 1.16 -9.28
CA GLU A 30 4.32 1.30 -7.85
C GLU A 30 4.47 -0.07 -7.18
N ALA A 31 3.63 -1.04 -7.57
CA ALA A 31 3.74 -2.43 -7.13
C ALA A 31 5.08 -3.04 -7.58
N ASN A 32 5.47 -2.86 -8.85
CA ASN A 32 6.74 -3.35 -9.37
C ASN A 32 7.96 -2.69 -8.70
N ALA A 33 7.88 -1.39 -8.42
CA ALA A 33 8.93 -0.64 -7.72
C ALA A 33 9.12 -1.16 -6.29
N SER A 34 8.04 -1.56 -5.63
CA SER A 34 8.03 -2.07 -4.24
C SER A 34 8.09 -3.60 -4.12
N MET A 35 8.21 -4.33 -5.23
CA MET A 35 8.11 -5.80 -5.30
C MET A 35 6.85 -6.36 -4.63
N LEU A 36 5.73 -5.66 -4.79
CA LEU A 36 4.44 -6.09 -4.28
C LEU A 36 3.64 -6.87 -5.33
N GLY A 37 2.84 -7.82 -4.84
CA GLY A 37 1.84 -8.55 -5.61
C GLY A 37 0.49 -8.58 -4.91
N ASN A 38 -0.56 -8.95 -5.63
CA ASN A 38 -1.93 -8.97 -5.11
C ASN A 38 -2.05 -9.86 -3.86
N GLY A 39 -2.79 -9.37 -2.85
CA GLY A 39 -3.05 -10.09 -1.60
C GLY A 39 -1.92 -10.04 -0.57
N GLN A 40 -0.80 -9.36 -0.86
CA GLN A 40 0.24 -9.12 0.13
C GLN A 40 -0.20 -8.07 1.15
N LEU A 41 0.10 -8.34 2.42
CA LEU A 41 -0.19 -7.42 3.52
C LEU A 41 0.94 -6.39 3.65
N VAL A 42 0.53 -5.16 3.97
CA VAL A 42 1.42 -4.03 4.25
C VAL A 42 1.00 -3.35 5.55
N GLU A 43 1.87 -2.49 6.06
CA GLU A 43 1.63 -1.76 7.31
C GLU A 43 1.25 -0.30 7.03
N VAL A 44 0.19 0.16 7.69
CA VAL A 44 -0.17 1.58 7.78
C VAL A 44 0.29 2.09 9.13
N PHE A 45 1.15 3.09 9.15
CA PHE A 45 1.63 3.73 10.38
C PHE A 45 1.58 5.25 10.24
N ARG A 46 1.61 5.96 11.37
CA ARG A 46 1.62 7.41 11.46
C ARG A 46 2.85 7.82 12.26
N ASN A 47 3.64 8.74 11.70
CA ASN A 47 4.73 9.39 12.42
C ASN A 47 4.21 10.40 13.45
#